data_AF-A0A519WX42-F1
#
_entry.id   AF-A0A519WX42-F1
#
_cell.length_a   1.000
_cell.length_b   1.000
_cell.length_c   1.000
_cell.angle_alpha   90.00
_cell.angle_beta   90.00
_cell.angle_gamma   90.00
#
_symmetry.space_group_name_H-M   'P 1'
#
loop_
_entity.id
_entity.type
_entity.pdbx_description
1 polymer ?
#
loop_
_entity_poly.entity_id
_entity_poly.type
_entity_poly.pdbx_seq_one_letter_code
_entity_poly.pdbx_strand_id
1 'polypeptide(L)'
;MKFKYIFCIAMLLCLTAHAQKKSIPSQPNQKMNTFVTGLLSKMTLDEKIGQLNLLTGGEATTGSVVSTGVEDKIKKGQVGGIFSLTTPARIRKAQEIAVTKTRLKIPLIFGQDVIHGYKTTFPIPLAMSCTWDMDLIQKTARVAAIEASADGLNWTFSPMVDISRDPRWGRISEGSGEDTYLGSQIAKAMVYG
;
A
#
# COMPACT_ATOMS: atom_id res chain seq x y z
N MET A 1 31.34 -10.71 -53.28
CA MET A 1 31.17 -11.18 -51.88
C MET A 1 31.21 -10.07 -50.82
N LYS A 2 32.00 -9.00 -50.94
CA LYS A 2 32.14 -7.97 -49.89
C LYS A 2 30.88 -7.10 -49.61
N PHE A 3 29.99 -6.93 -50.59
CA PHE A 3 28.79 -6.09 -50.45
C PHE A 3 27.64 -6.73 -49.64
N LYS A 4 27.56 -8.07 -49.61
CA LYS A 4 26.52 -8.80 -48.84
C LYS A 4 26.77 -8.74 -47.33
N TYR A 5 28.03 -8.72 -46.90
CA TYR A 5 28.39 -8.63 -45.48
C TYR A 5 28.10 -7.25 -44.87
N ILE A 6 28.24 -6.18 -45.66
CA ILE A 6 27.93 -4.80 -45.21
C ILE A 6 26.43 -4.64 -44.97
N PHE A 7 25.59 -5.23 -45.81
CA PHE A 7 24.13 -5.18 -45.65
C PHE A 7 23.64 -5.98 -44.44
N CYS A 8 24.25 -7.14 -44.15
CA CYS A 8 23.93 -7.93 -42.96
C CYS A 8 24.36 -7.25 -41.65
N ILE A 9 25.48 -6.52 -41.64
CA ILE A 9 25.94 -5.77 -40.46
C ILE A 9 25.03 -4.54 -40.20
N ALA A 10 24.60 -3.85 -41.25
CA ALA A 10 23.65 -2.73 -41.12
C ALA A 10 22.27 -3.20 -40.59
N MET A 11 21.82 -4.39 -40.99
CA MET A 11 20.55 -4.97 -40.52
C MET A 11 20.62 -5.47 -39.06
N LEU A 12 21.80 -5.93 -38.60
CA LEU A 12 22.01 -6.30 -37.19
C LEU A 12 22.07 -5.07 -36.26
N LEU A 13 22.60 -3.93 -36.74
CA LEU A 13 22.68 -2.68 -35.97
C LEU A 13 21.34 -1.96 -35.81
N CYS A 14 20.37 -2.19 -36.70
CA CYS A 14 19.01 -1.64 -36.55
C CYS A 14 18.14 -2.37 -35.51
N LEU A 15 18.49 -3.60 -35.12
CA LEU A 15 17.70 -4.40 -34.19
C LEU A 15 18.01 -4.12 -32.70
N THR A 16 19.11 -3.43 -32.39
CA THR A 16 19.49 -3.13 -30.99
C THR A 16 18.93 -1.80 -30.47
N ALA A 17 18.30 -0.98 -31.31
CA ALA A 17 17.86 0.37 -30.92
C ALA A 17 16.45 0.46 -30.29
N HIS A 18 15.69 -0.64 -30.20
CA HIS A 18 14.29 -0.62 -29.73
C HIS A 18 14.07 -1.20 -28.32
N ALA A 19 15.11 -1.57 -27.58
CA ALA A 19 14.97 -2.39 -26.37
C ALA A 19 14.81 -1.64 -25.03
N GLN A 20 14.76 -0.29 -24.99
CA GLN A 20 14.50 0.43 -23.75
C GLN A 20 13.53 1.60 -23.95
N LYS A 21 12.22 1.30 -23.96
CA LYS A 21 11.24 2.27 -23.44
C LYS A 21 11.53 2.43 -21.95
N LYS A 22 12.45 3.34 -21.62
CA LYS A 22 12.62 3.82 -20.25
C LYS A 22 11.25 4.37 -19.84
N SER A 23 10.60 3.74 -18.87
CA SER A 23 9.38 4.29 -18.27
C SER A 23 9.74 5.68 -17.79
N ILE A 24 9.16 6.69 -18.45
CA ILE A 24 9.29 8.07 -18.00
C ILE A 24 8.69 8.08 -16.60
N PRO A 25 9.43 8.51 -15.55
CA PRO A 25 8.85 8.70 -14.23
C PRO A 25 7.61 9.57 -14.41
N SER A 26 6.49 9.18 -13.80
CA SER A 26 5.27 9.99 -13.86
C SER A 26 5.63 11.44 -13.52
N GLN A 27 5.32 12.35 -14.44
CA GLN A 27 5.58 13.78 -14.25
C GLN A 27 5.04 14.19 -12.87
N PRO A 28 5.82 14.92 -12.05
CA PRO A 28 5.37 15.38 -10.74
C PRO A 28 4.02 16.06 -10.90
N ASN A 29 3.01 15.61 -10.17
CA ASN A 29 1.68 16.20 -10.25
C ASN A 29 1.76 17.63 -9.70
N GLN A 30 1.94 18.61 -10.59
CA GLN A 30 2.19 20.01 -10.22
C GLN A 30 1.07 20.58 -9.34
N LYS A 31 -0.19 20.17 -9.59
CA LYS A 31 -1.34 20.57 -8.76
C LYS A 31 -1.21 20.04 -7.34
N MET A 32 -0.85 18.76 -7.19
CA MET A 32 -0.60 18.13 -5.88
C MET A 32 0.54 18.84 -5.15
N ASN A 33 1.67 19.10 -5.83
CA ASN A 33 2.82 19.76 -5.21
C ASN A 33 2.46 21.17 -4.72
N THR A 34 1.80 21.99 -5.55
CA THR A 34 1.35 23.33 -5.15
C THR A 34 0.41 23.26 -3.94
N PHE A 35 -0.54 22.31 -3.93
CA PHE A 35 -1.46 22.13 -2.80
C PHE A 35 -0.71 21.72 -1.52
N VAL A 36 0.13 20.68 -1.58
CA VAL A 36 0.85 20.15 -0.42
C VAL A 36 1.83 21.18 0.13
N THR A 37 2.61 21.85 -0.73
CA THR A 37 3.52 22.92 -0.30
C THR A 37 2.76 24.07 0.36
N GLY A 38 1.60 24.47 -0.20
CA GLY A 38 0.74 25.50 0.38
C GLY A 38 0.05 25.08 1.68
N LEU A 39 -0.18 23.79 1.91
CA LEU A 39 -0.67 23.26 3.18
C LEU A 39 0.45 23.22 4.24
N LEU A 40 1.61 22.68 3.88
CA LEU A 40 2.78 22.57 4.75
C LEU A 40 3.29 23.94 5.24
N SER A 41 3.17 24.99 4.42
CA SER A 41 3.55 26.36 4.83
C SER A 41 2.63 26.95 5.90
N LYS A 42 1.40 26.43 6.02
CA LYS A 42 0.44 26.85 7.05
C LYS A 42 0.60 26.08 8.35
N MET A 43 1.31 24.96 8.36
CA MET A 43 1.44 24.06 9.50
C MET A 43 2.50 24.55 10.50
N THR A 44 2.20 24.40 11.79
CA THR A 44 3.21 24.49 12.85
C THR A 44 4.15 23.29 12.81
N LEU A 45 5.24 23.34 13.57
CA LEU A 45 6.13 22.18 13.71
C LEU A 45 5.37 20.98 14.33
N ASP A 46 4.58 21.22 15.36
CA ASP A 46 3.83 20.17 16.07
C ASP A 46 2.81 19.48 15.17
N GLU A 47 2.13 20.22 14.28
CA GLU A 47 1.19 19.62 13.32
C GLU A 47 1.93 18.77 12.28
N LYS A 48 3.14 19.17 11.87
CA LYS A 48 3.98 18.36 10.96
C LYS A 48 4.41 17.07 11.63
N ILE A 49 4.83 17.13 12.89
CA ILE A 49 5.14 15.96 13.71
C ILE A 49 3.89 15.08 13.85
N GLY A 50 2.72 15.68 14.09
CA GLY A 50 1.44 14.98 14.19
C GLY A 50 1.11 14.15 12.96
N GLN A 51 1.43 14.63 11.75
CA GLN A 51 1.22 13.87 10.51
C GLN A 51 2.07 12.59 10.41
N LEU A 52 3.19 12.51 11.16
CA LEU A 52 4.05 11.34 11.20
C LEU A 52 3.59 10.30 12.24
N ASN A 53 2.54 10.60 13.00
CA ASN A 53 2.06 9.77 14.08
C ASN A 53 0.90 8.86 13.64
N LEU A 54 1.10 7.56 13.77
CA LEU A 54 0.11 6.51 13.50
C LEU A 54 -0.30 5.85 14.81
N LEU A 55 -1.55 6.04 15.24
CA LEU A 55 -2.07 5.46 16.48
C LEU A 55 -2.78 4.14 16.23
N THR A 56 -2.87 3.30 17.26
CA THR A 56 -3.64 2.05 17.23
C THR A 56 -5.03 2.26 17.83
N GLY A 57 -6.08 1.92 17.08
CA GLY A 57 -7.49 2.03 17.48
C GLY A 57 -7.92 0.98 18.50
N GLY A 58 -7.10 -0.05 18.73
CA GLY A 58 -7.22 -1.01 19.83
C GLY A 58 -8.14 -2.21 19.58
N GLU A 59 -8.69 -2.38 18.37
CA GLU A 59 -9.59 -3.51 18.08
C GLU A 59 -8.86 -4.79 17.70
N ALA A 60 -7.73 -4.69 17.00
CA ALA A 60 -6.86 -5.82 16.69
C ALA A 60 -5.60 -5.74 17.56
N THR A 61 -5.36 -6.77 18.36
CA THR A 61 -4.15 -6.92 19.16
C THR A 61 -3.04 -7.50 18.28
N THR A 62 -2.40 -6.66 17.48
CA THR A 62 -1.23 -7.04 16.66
C THR A 62 0.10 -6.79 17.37
N GLY A 63 0.06 -6.17 18.56
CA GLY A 63 1.18 -5.93 19.46
C GLY A 63 0.70 -5.67 20.89
N SER A 64 1.63 -5.42 21.81
CA SER A 64 1.32 -5.34 23.26
C SER A 64 0.75 -3.99 23.74
N VAL A 65 0.63 -2.98 22.86
CA VAL A 65 0.28 -1.60 23.25
C VAL A 65 -0.91 -1.07 22.45
N VAL A 66 -1.92 -0.60 23.17
CA VAL A 66 -3.07 0.14 22.62
C VAL A 66 -2.90 1.62 22.94
N SER A 67 -3.19 2.49 21.97
CA SER A 67 -3.08 3.94 22.18
C SER A 67 -4.20 4.46 23.09
N THR A 68 -3.85 5.26 24.11
CA THR A 68 -4.81 5.96 24.97
C THR A 68 -5.01 7.41 24.53
N GLY A 69 -6.18 7.98 24.85
CA GLY A 69 -6.50 9.39 24.58
C GLY A 69 -6.54 9.74 23.09
N VAL A 70 -6.96 8.81 22.22
CA VAL A 70 -6.93 8.96 20.76
C VAL A 70 -7.73 10.18 20.30
N GLU A 71 -8.97 10.35 20.77
CA GLU A 71 -9.82 11.47 20.39
C GLU A 71 -9.18 12.84 20.71
N ASP A 72 -8.60 13.00 21.89
CA ASP A 72 -7.94 14.26 22.28
C ASP A 72 -6.70 14.54 21.45
N LYS A 73 -5.93 13.50 21.09
CA LYS A 73 -4.77 13.63 20.19
C LYS A 73 -5.20 14.04 18.78
N ILE A 74 -6.32 13.51 18.27
CA ILE A 74 -6.89 13.95 16.98
C ILE A 74 -7.25 15.44 17.07
N LYS A 75 -7.99 15.87 18.10
CA LYS A 75 -8.38 17.28 18.28
C LYS A 75 -7.17 18.23 18.34
N LYS A 76 -6.05 17.77 18.89
CA LYS A 76 -4.78 18.51 18.95
C LYS A 76 -3.98 18.50 17.64
N GLY A 77 -4.44 17.81 16.60
CA GLY A 77 -3.71 17.69 15.32
C GLY A 77 -2.47 16.80 15.41
N GLN A 78 -2.41 15.88 16.38
CA GLN A 78 -1.25 15.06 16.69
C GLN A 78 -1.31 13.65 16.05
N VAL A 79 -2.16 13.45 15.04
CA VAL A 79 -2.42 12.14 14.43
C VAL A 79 -2.54 12.30 12.92
N GLY A 80 -1.76 11.52 12.16
CA GLY A 80 -1.86 11.42 10.69
C GLY A 80 -2.71 10.23 10.24
N GLY A 81 -2.75 9.17 11.04
CA GLY A 81 -3.59 8.00 10.76
C GLY A 81 -3.88 7.15 11.98
N ILE A 82 -4.81 6.21 11.81
CA ILE A 82 -5.21 5.22 12.81
C ILE A 82 -5.18 3.83 12.18
N PHE A 83 -4.54 2.89 12.86
CA PHE A 83 -4.49 1.49 12.49
C PHE A 83 -5.45 0.67 13.34
N SER A 84 -6.16 -0.28 12.74
CA SER A 84 -7.10 -1.20 13.43
C SER A 84 -8.21 -0.49 14.19
N LEU A 85 -8.89 0.42 13.48
CA LEU A 85 -10.19 0.98 13.84
C LEU A 85 -11.17 0.58 12.73
N THR A 86 -12.20 -0.20 13.05
CA THR A 86 -13.13 -0.75 12.05
C THR A 86 -14.55 -0.24 12.25
N THR A 87 -15.42 -0.57 11.30
CA THR A 87 -16.80 -0.11 11.14
C THR A 87 -16.94 1.33 10.61
N PRO A 88 -17.87 1.58 9.66
CA PRO A 88 -18.09 2.91 9.09
C PRO A 88 -18.45 3.96 10.12
N ALA A 89 -19.22 3.60 11.15
CA ALA A 89 -19.67 4.54 12.17
C ALA A 89 -18.50 5.09 13.00
N ARG A 90 -17.55 4.24 13.40
CA ARG A 90 -16.39 4.65 14.21
C ARG A 90 -15.37 5.42 13.38
N ILE A 91 -15.08 4.93 12.18
CA ILE A 91 -14.18 5.63 11.23
C ILE A 91 -14.74 7.01 10.90
N ARG A 92 -16.05 7.10 10.60
CA ARG A 92 -16.73 8.37 10.35
C ARG A 92 -16.62 9.32 11.53
N LYS A 93 -16.88 8.86 12.76
CA LYS A 93 -16.74 9.70 13.97
C LYS A 93 -15.32 10.26 14.10
N ALA A 94 -14.30 9.42 13.93
CA ALA A 94 -12.89 9.86 14.01
C ALA A 94 -12.53 10.87 12.90
N GLN A 95 -12.98 10.60 11.66
CA GLN A 95 -12.76 11.50 10.53
C GLN A 95 -13.50 12.83 10.71
N GLU A 96 -14.74 12.82 11.23
CA GLU A 96 -15.51 14.03 11.55
C GLU A 96 -14.79 14.92 12.56
N ILE A 97 -14.17 14.34 13.58
CA ILE A 97 -13.35 15.10 14.54
C ILE A 97 -12.16 15.76 13.81
N ALA A 98 -11.43 15.00 12.98
CA ALA A 98 -10.28 15.51 12.24
C ALA A 98 -10.66 16.70 11.33
N VAL A 99 -11.76 16.60 10.60
CA VAL A 99 -12.15 17.61 9.61
C VAL A 99 -13.00 18.77 10.17
N THR A 100 -13.60 18.62 11.37
CA THR A 100 -14.44 19.68 11.97
C THR A 100 -13.86 20.32 13.24
N LYS A 101 -12.96 19.64 13.95
CA LYS A 101 -12.46 20.07 15.27
C LYS A 101 -10.95 20.38 15.29
N THR A 102 -10.25 20.31 14.16
CA THR A 102 -8.83 20.68 14.06
C THR A 102 -8.64 21.96 13.24
N ARG A 103 -7.52 22.65 13.46
CA ARG A 103 -7.23 23.96 12.84
C ARG A 103 -7.16 23.89 11.31
N LEU A 104 -6.46 22.88 10.77
CA LEU A 104 -6.24 22.73 9.32
C LEU A 104 -7.15 21.69 8.65
N LYS A 105 -7.96 20.95 9.43
CA LYS A 105 -8.95 19.99 8.91
C LYS A 105 -8.33 18.90 8.02
N ILE A 106 -7.09 18.50 8.33
CA ILE A 106 -6.38 17.45 7.58
C ILE A 106 -7.04 16.10 7.91
N PRO A 107 -7.48 15.32 6.90
CA PRO A 107 -8.13 14.03 7.14
C PRO A 107 -7.13 12.96 7.60
N LEU A 108 -7.64 11.93 8.28
CA LEU A 108 -6.88 10.78 8.74
C LEU A 108 -6.85 9.66 7.69
N ILE A 109 -5.76 8.89 7.69
CA ILE A 109 -5.65 7.57 7.04
C ILE A 109 -6.14 6.49 8.02
N PHE A 110 -6.85 5.48 7.52
CA PHE A 110 -7.34 4.34 8.28
C PHE A 110 -6.79 3.03 7.70
N GLY A 111 -5.86 2.42 8.44
CA GLY A 111 -5.13 1.23 8.03
C GLY A 111 -5.58 -0.05 8.75
N GLN A 112 -5.45 -1.21 8.10
CA GLN A 112 -5.59 -2.52 8.73
C GLN A 112 -4.80 -3.61 8.00
N ASP A 113 -4.44 -4.68 8.71
CA ASP A 113 -3.98 -5.93 8.12
C ASP A 113 -5.14 -6.63 7.38
N VAL A 114 -5.22 -6.40 6.06
CA VAL A 114 -6.15 -7.07 5.15
C VAL A 114 -5.31 -7.99 4.25
N ILE A 115 -4.84 -9.09 4.84
CA ILE A 115 -3.73 -9.87 4.29
C ILE A 115 -4.20 -10.80 3.16
N HIS A 116 -5.25 -11.58 3.40
CA HIS A 116 -5.80 -12.56 2.46
C HIS A 116 -7.34 -12.54 2.46
N GLY A 117 -7.91 -11.34 2.52
CA GLY A 117 -9.35 -11.12 2.66
C GLY A 117 -9.70 -10.17 3.81
N TYR A 118 -10.94 -9.66 3.81
CA TYR A 118 -11.46 -8.83 4.91
C TYR A 118 -12.48 -9.60 5.76
N LYS A 119 -13.72 -9.74 5.29
CA LYS A 119 -14.73 -10.63 5.89
C LYS A 119 -14.78 -11.96 5.16
N THR A 120 -14.73 -11.92 3.83
CA THR A 120 -14.48 -13.10 3.01
C THR A 120 -13.00 -13.43 3.07
N THR A 121 -12.65 -14.59 3.62
CA THR A 121 -11.26 -15.04 3.78
C THR A 121 -10.86 -16.03 2.69
N PHE A 122 -9.73 -15.78 2.06
CA PHE A 122 -9.08 -16.67 1.09
C PHE A 122 -8.01 -17.51 1.79
N PRO A 123 -7.36 -18.48 1.10
CA PRO A 123 -6.19 -19.15 1.65
C PRO A 123 -5.10 -18.14 2.07
N ILE A 124 -4.24 -18.54 3.02
CA ILE A 124 -3.08 -17.71 3.39
C ILE A 124 -2.20 -17.41 2.17
N PRO A 125 -1.45 -16.29 2.14
CA PRO A 125 -0.65 -15.89 0.98
C PRO A 125 0.28 -16.98 0.43
N LEU A 126 0.93 -17.76 1.31
CA LEU A 126 1.78 -18.87 0.86
C LEU A 126 0.99 -19.91 0.07
N ALA A 127 -0.21 -20.26 0.53
CA ALA A 127 -1.09 -21.20 -0.17
C ALA A 127 -1.68 -20.59 -1.46
N MET A 128 -2.01 -19.30 -1.46
CA MET A 128 -2.42 -18.60 -2.69
C MET A 128 -1.30 -18.59 -3.73
N SER A 129 -0.04 -18.46 -3.32
CA SER A 129 1.10 -18.48 -4.27
C SER A 129 1.20 -19.80 -5.04
N CYS A 130 0.74 -20.91 -4.45
CA CYS A 130 0.74 -22.22 -5.07
C CYS A 130 -0.26 -22.37 -6.23
N THR A 131 -1.16 -21.40 -6.45
CA THR A 131 -2.03 -21.41 -7.64
C THR A 131 -1.27 -21.08 -8.91
N TRP A 132 -0.18 -20.30 -8.82
CA TRP A 132 0.52 -19.70 -9.96
C TRP A 132 -0.39 -18.88 -10.90
N ASP A 133 -1.57 -18.49 -10.41
CA ASP A 133 -2.61 -17.79 -11.18
C ASP A 133 -2.70 -16.33 -10.71
N MET A 134 -2.06 -15.44 -11.48
CA MET A 134 -1.98 -14.01 -11.14
C MET A 134 -3.34 -13.31 -11.27
N ASP A 135 -4.21 -13.77 -12.17
CA ASP A 135 -5.54 -13.20 -12.34
C ASP A 135 -6.42 -13.54 -11.13
N LEU A 136 -6.33 -14.78 -10.63
CA LEU A 136 -7.02 -15.20 -9.43
C LEU A 136 -6.51 -14.43 -8.20
N ILE A 137 -5.19 -14.29 -8.04
CA ILE A 137 -4.58 -13.53 -6.93
C ILE A 137 -5.00 -12.05 -6.97
N GLN A 138 -4.97 -11.42 -8.15
CA GLN A 138 -5.45 -10.03 -8.29
C GLN A 138 -6.95 -9.93 -7.93
N LYS A 139 -7.75 -10.94 -8.28
CA LYS A 139 -9.18 -10.97 -7.94
C LYS A 139 -9.41 -11.10 -6.43
N THR A 140 -8.61 -11.89 -5.71
CA THR A 140 -8.75 -11.98 -4.23
C THR A 140 -8.43 -10.64 -3.57
N ALA A 141 -7.35 -9.97 -3.99
CA ALA A 141 -7.01 -8.61 -3.55
C ALA A 141 -8.14 -7.61 -3.85
N ARG A 142 -8.73 -7.65 -5.05
CA ARG A 142 -9.87 -6.80 -5.42
C ARG A 142 -11.09 -7.01 -4.52
N VAL A 143 -11.45 -8.26 -4.22
CA VAL A 143 -12.56 -8.54 -3.30
C VAL A 143 -12.27 -7.98 -1.91
N ALA A 144 -11.05 -8.21 -1.40
CA ALA A 144 -10.63 -7.68 -0.10
C ALA A 144 -10.68 -6.15 -0.05
N ALA A 145 -10.22 -5.47 -1.11
CA ALA A 145 -10.26 -4.01 -1.21
C ALA A 145 -11.69 -3.46 -1.25
N ILE A 146 -12.61 -4.12 -1.97
CA ILE A 146 -14.04 -3.75 -2.00
C ILE A 146 -14.64 -3.84 -0.60
N GLU A 147 -14.45 -4.96 0.08
CA GLU A 147 -15.02 -5.16 1.43
C GLU A 147 -14.41 -4.19 2.46
N ALA A 148 -13.08 -4.04 2.46
CA ALA A 148 -12.38 -3.17 3.41
C ALA A 148 -12.75 -1.69 3.22
N SER A 149 -12.83 -1.23 1.97
CA SER A 149 -13.23 0.15 1.67
C SER A 149 -14.70 0.43 1.97
N ALA A 150 -15.58 -0.56 1.81
CA ALA A 150 -16.97 -0.46 2.24
C ALA A 150 -17.10 -0.32 3.77
N ASP A 151 -16.15 -0.86 4.53
CA ASP A 151 -16.09 -0.71 5.98
C ASP A 151 -15.37 0.58 6.45
N GLY A 152 -14.85 1.36 5.51
CA GLY A 152 -14.22 2.68 5.71
C GLY A 152 -12.69 2.69 5.74
N LEU A 153 -12.03 1.55 5.53
CA LEU A 153 -10.57 1.47 5.45
C LEU A 153 -10.09 2.04 4.11
N ASN A 154 -8.96 2.75 4.14
CA ASN A 154 -8.37 3.35 2.92
C ASN A 154 -6.89 3.02 2.76
N TRP A 155 -6.36 2.12 3.60
CA TRP A 155 -5.01 1.63 3.54
C TRP A 155 -4.93 0.21 4.10
N THR A 156 -4.11 -0.63 3.50
CA THR A 156 -3.81 -1.95 4.04
C THR A 156 -2.31 -2.21 4.11
N PHE A 157 -1.89 -3.04 5.07
CA PHE A 157 -0.50 -3.48 5.23
C PHE A 157 -0.30 -4.82 4.51
N SER A 158 -0.57 -4.81 3.21
CA SER A 158 -0.48 -5.95 2.30
C SER A 158 -0.04 -5.44 0.92
N PRO A 159 0.72 -6.21 0.12
CA PRO A 159 1.21 -7.57 0.39
C PRO A 159 2.48 -7.63 1.25
N MET A 160 2.65 -8.74 1.98
CA MET A 160 3.94 -9.14 2.54
C MET A 160 4.71 -9.90 1.45
N VAL A 161 5.97 -9.50 1.21
CA VAL A 161 6.77 -9.96 0.06
C VAL A 161 8.18 -10.43 0.45
N ASP A 162 8.37 -10.76 1.72
CA ASP A 162 9.67 -11.22 2.21
C ASP A 162 9.97 -12.61 1.63
N ILE A 163 11.08 -12.72 0.91
CA ILE A 163 11.60 -14.00 0.43
C ILE A 163 12.17 -14.76 1.62
N SER A 164 11.76 -16.02 1.76
CA SER A 164 12.30 -16.91 2.78
C SER A 164 12.70 -18.25 2.20
N ARG A 165 13.82 -18.78 2.70
CA ARG A 165 14.30 -20.16 2.48
C ARG A 165 14.42 -20.90 3.81
N ASP A 166 13.82 -20.36 4.86
CA ASP A 166 13.83 -20.94 6.19
C ASP A 166 12.40 -21.25 6.64
N PRO A 167 11.98 -22.53 6.61
CA PRO A 167 10.62 -22.91 6.96
C PRO A 167 10.31 -22.76 8.46
N ARG A 168 11.30 -22.48 9.30
CA ARG A 168 11.09 -22.25 10.75
C ARG A 168 10.45 -20.89 11.04
N TRP A 169 10.55 -19.94 10.11
CA TRP A 169 9.98 -18.62 10.29
C TRP A 169 8.47 -18.64 10.04
N GLY A 170 7.66 -18.47 11.09
CA GLY A 170 6.20 -18.58 10.99
C GLY A 170 5.54 -17.64 9.96
N ARG A 171 6.19 -16.50 9.64
CA ARG A 171 5.70 -15.53 8.64
C ARG A 171 5.89 -15.97 7.19
N ILE A 172 6.52 -17.12 6.92
CA ILE A 172 6.47 -17.69 5.56
C ILE A 172 5.02 -17.87 5.08
N SER A 173 4.07 -18.06 6.00
CA SER A 173 2.64 -18.15 5.73
C SER A 173 2.07 -16.89 5.03
N GLU A 174 2.67 -15.73 5.26
CA GLU A 174 2.25 -14.43 4.74
C GLU A 174 2.94 -14.04 3.43
N GLY A 175 4.04 -14.74 3.08
CA GLY A 175 4.81 -14.49 1.87
C GLY A 175 4.38 -15.35 0.68
N SER A 176 5.23 -15.40 -0.35
CA SER A 176 4.97 -16.13 -1.60
C SER A 176 6.09 -17.10 -1.96
N GLY A 177 6.73 -17.68 -0.94
CA GLY A 177 7.78 -18.69 -1.08
C GLY A 177 9.19 -18.10 -1.24
N GLU A 178 10.04 -18.84 -1.95
CA GLU A 178 11.49 -18.61 -2.01
C GLU A 178 11.99 -17.97 -3.31
N ASP A 179 11.14 -17.85 -4.32
CA ASP A 179 11.51 -17.39 -5.66
C ASP A 179 11.17 -15.91 -5.89
N THR A 180 12.17 -15.15 -6.32
CA THR A 180 12.05 -13.72 -6.58
C THR A 180 11.17 -13.40 -7.79
N TYR A 181 11.13 -14.26 -8.81
CA TYR A 181 10.34 -14.01 -10.00
C TYR A 181 8.85 -14.15 -9.69
N LEU A 182 8.43 -15.30 -9.15
CA LEU A 182 7.05 -15.54 -8.71
C LEU A 182 6.62 -14.50 -7.67
N GLY A 183 7.46 -14.24 -6.66
CA GLY A 183 7.19 -13.21 -5.65
C GLY A 183 6.95 -11.83 -6.27
N SER A 184 7.72 -11.43 -7.29
CA SER A 184 7.52 -10.16 -7.99
C SER A 184 6.20 -10.09 -8.79
N GLN A 185 5.77 -11.20 -9.40
CA GLN A 185 4.51 -11.26 -10.15
C GLN A 185 3.31 -11.19 -9.19
N ILE A 186 3.38 -11.90 -8.07
CA ILE A 186 2.33 -11.88 -7.04
C ILE A 186 2.23 -10.50 -6.39
N ALA A 187 3.37 -9.88 -6.05
CA ALA A 187 3.39 -8.52 -5.51
C ALA A 187 2.69 -7.53 -6.46
N LYS A 188 2.98 -7.63 -7.77
CA LYS A 188 2.32 -6.81 -8.80
C LYS A 188 0.81 -7.06 -8.83
N ALA A 189 0.37 -8.31 -8.86
CA ALA A 189 -1.05 -8.68 -8.87
C ALA A 189 -1.79 -8.15 -7.63
N MET A 190 -1.20 -8.30 -6.45
CA MET A 190 -1.76 -7.81 -5.18
C MET A 190 -1.86 -6.28 -5.14
N VAL A 191 -0.89 -5.53 -5.67
CA VAL A 191 -0.91 -4.05 -5.69
C VAL A 191 -1.92 -3.50 -6.71
N TYR A 192 -2.19 -4.21 -7.82
CA TYR A 192 -3.20 -3.79 -8.79
C TYR A 192 -4.65 -4.09 -8.36
N GLY A 193 -4.85 -5.15 -7.57
CA GLY A 193 -6.15 -5.57 -7.04
C GLY A 193 -6.70 -4.60 -6.01
#